data_AF-A0A8J5EVA3-F1
#
_entry.id   AF-A0A8J5EVA3-F1
#
_cell.length_a   1.000
_cell.length_b   1.000
_cell.length_c   1.000
_cell.angle_alpha   90.00
_cell.angle_beta   90.00
_cell.angle_gamma   90.00
#
_symmetry.space_group_name_H-M   'P 1'
#
loop_
_entity.id
_entity.type
_entity.pdbx_description
1 polymer ?
#
loop_
_entity_poly.entity_id
_entity_poly.type
_entity_poly.pdbx_seq_one_letter_code
_entity_poly.pdbx_strand_id
1 'polypeptide(L)'
;MLKVDSTYLKAGRGQTSYIDVMGSTGDLPETRRKPRFLCLHGFRTSGEIMREQLAAKWPDQILSRLDLFFPDAPFPAAGKSEVDGIFPPPYYEWYQYDKDFMVYPNLDKAFARVEELMIEHGPFDGLMGFSQGAILSVALAGLQCKGLALTTVPKVRWLVIMGGAMFKAPEVAERVYPSKIDCASLHFIGEKDFLRRNGEKLLEWFDDPVVVRHAKGHTVPRLDEDESIERVAEFLRKIEDELAPGDAKIAINASEEGICAS
;
A
#
# COMPACT_ATOMS: atom_id res chain seq x y z
N MET A 1 16.70 26.06 -9.32
CA MET A 1 15.41 26.79 -9.29
C MET A 1 14.82 26.71 -10.69
N LEU A 2 14.07 25.65 -10.96
CA LEU A 2 13.55 25.33 -12.30
C LEU A 2 12.04 25.53 -12.29
N LYS A 3 11.57 26.40 -13.19
CA LYS A 3 10.15 26.73 -13.41
C LYS A 3 9.49 25.56 -14.12
N VAL A 4 8.36 25.08 -13.60
CA VAL A 4 7.49 24.11 -14.25
C VAL A 4 6.46 24.89 -15.08
N ASP A 5 6.40 24.57 -16.37
CA ASP A 5 5.54 25.20 -17.36
C ASP A 5 4.11 24.64 -17.24
N SER A 6 3.12 25.52 -17.20
CA SER A 6 1.74 25.21 -16.82
C SER A 6 0.81 25.20 -18.03
N THR A 7 0.78 24.10 -18.78
CA THR A 7 -0.32 23.87 -19.73
C THR A 7 -0.47 22.37 -19.92
N TYR A 8 -1.53 21.77 -19.37
CA TYR A 8 -2.35 20.68 -19.95
C TYR A 8 -3.38 20.24 -18.90
N LEU A 9 -4.52 20.93 -18.86
CA LEU A 9 -5.73 20.47 -18.17
C LEU A 9 -6.90 20.67 -19.13
N LYS A 10 -7.45 19.57 -19.66
CA LYS A 10 -8.88 19.40 -20.03
C LYS A 10 -9.15 18.02 -20.65
N ALA A 11 -9.73 17.14 -19.85
CA ALA A 11 -10.70 16.08 -20.21
C ALA A 11 -10.94 15.28 -18.92
N GLY A 12 -12.10 14.81 -18.50
CA GLY A 12 -13.50 14.96 -18.87
C GLY A 12 -14.25 14.28 -17.69
N ARG A 13 -15.32 14.88 -17.18
CA ARG A 13 -16.04 14.33 -16.01
C ARG A 13 -16.75 13.04 -16.40
N GLY A 14 -16.19 11.89 -15.99
CA GLY A 14 -16.88 10.61 -15.94
C GLY A 14 -17.70 10.52 -14.65
N GLN A 15 -18.97 10.16 -14.79
CA GLN A 15 -19.96 10.08 -13.74
C GLN A 15 -19.78 8.76 -12.95
N THR A 16 -19.32 8.83 -11.71
CA THR A 16 -19.22 7.65 -10.83
C THR A 16 -20.53 7.48 -10.07
N SER A 17 -21.24 6.37 -10.31
CA SER A 17 -22.47 6.03 -9.59
C SER A 17 -22.14 5.39 -8.24
N TYR A 18 -22.62 5.99 -7.15
CA TYR A 18 -22.69 5.36 -5.83
C TYR A 18 -23.89 4.41 -5.79
N ILE A 19 -23.67 3.18 -5.34
CA ILE A 19 -24.73 2.26 -4.91
C ILE A 19 -24.75 2.24 -3.39
N ASP A 20 -25.80 2.84 -2.83
CA ASP A 20 -26.10 2.81 -1.40
C ASP A 20 -27.00 1.59 -1.16
N VAL A 21 -26.48 0.59 -0.44
CA VAL A 21 -27.26 -0.60 -0.05
C VAL A 21 -27.56 -0.48 1.43
N MET A 22 -28.74 0.03 1.74
CA MET A 22 -29.31 0.00 3.09
C MET A 22 -29.78 -1.41 3.45
N GLY A 23 -29.35 -1.89 4.62
CA GLY A 23 -30.13 -2.82 5.45
C GLY A 23 -29.39 -4.06 5.96
N SER A 24 -28.90 -4.00 7.20
CA SER A 24 -29.30 -4.90 8.30
C SER A 24 -28.29 -4.80 9.45
N THR A 25 -28.79 -4.39 10.62
CA THR A 25 -28.07 -4.05 11.84
C THR A 25 -27.42 -5.27 12.50
N GLY A 26 -26.09 -5.32 12.45
CA GLY A 26 -25.26 -5.94 13.48
C GLY A 26 -24.32 -4.86 14.00
N ASP A 27 -24.64 -4.27 15.16
CA ASP A 27 -23.89 -3.17 15.75
C ASP A 27 -22.42 -3.58 16.00
N LEU A 28 -21.52 -3.07 15.15
CA LEU A 28 -20.13 -2.87 15.54
C LEU A 28 -20.12 -1.68 16.53
N PRO A 29 -19.47 -1.80 17.70
CA PRO A 29 -19.37 -0.69 18.65
C PRO A 29 -18.77 0.54 17.96
N GLU A 30 -19.20 1.74 18.39
CA GLU A 30 -18.90 3.05 17.80
C GLU A 30 -17.53 3.11 17.11
N THR A 31 -17.60 3.44 15.82
CA THR A 31 -16.91 2.75 14.73
C THR A 31 -15.41 3.03 14.67
N ARG A 32 -14.60 2.00 14.97
CA ARG A 32 -13.19 2.01 14.56
C ARG A 32 -13.12 2.23 13.05
N ARG A 33 -12.46 3.30 12.61
CA ARG A 33 -12.29 3.59 11.19
C ARG A 33 -11.47 2.48 10.52
N LYS A 34 -11.88 2.08 9.32
CA LYS A 34 -11.11 1.12 8.52
C LYS A 34 -9.76 1.75 8.12
N PRO A 35 -8.63 1.03 8.22
CA PRO A 35 -7.40 1.51 7.63
C PRO A 35 -7.54 1.63 6.11
N ARG A 36 -7.06 2.74 5.59
CA ARG A 36 -7.19 3.10 4.18
C ARG A 36 -5.87 2.95 3.43
N PHE A 37 -5.85 2.12 2.40
CA PHE A 37 -4.66 1.84 1.59
C PHE A 37 -4.79 2.36 0.16
N LEU A 38 -3.72 2.98 -0.31
CA LEU A 38 -3.51 3.24 -1.73
C LEU A 38 -2.91 1.96 -2.38
N CYS A 39 -3.65 1.35 -3.30
CA CYS A 39 -3.33 0.05 -3.89
C CYS A 39 -2.58 0.20 -5.23
N LEU A 40 -1.30 -0.14 -5.25
CA LEU A 40 -0.42 -0.04 -6.41
C LEU A 40 -0.33 -1.40 -7.14
N HIS A 41 -0.90 -1.45 -8.35
CA HIS A 41 -0.96 -2.68 -9.14
C HIS A 41 0.40 -3.10 -9.73
N GLY A 42 0.45 -4.34 -10.26
CA GLY A 42 1.66 -4.92 -10.84
C GLY A 42 2.01 -4.40 -12.24
N PHE A 43 3.15 -4.84 -12.77
CA PHE A 43 3.63 -4.44 -14.09
C PHE A 43 2.63 -4.87 -15.18
N ARG A 44 2.24 -3.92 -16.05
CA ARG A 44 1.31 -4.14 -17.17
C ARG A 44 -0.03 -4.74 -16.73
N THR A 45 -0.56 -4.28 -15.61
CA THR A 45 -1.95 -4.54 -15.19
C THR A 45 -2.68 -3.20 -15.03
N SER A 46 -3.80 -3.17 -14.32
CA SER A 46 -4.52 -1.94 -13.96
C SER A 46 -4.95 -1.99 -12.50
N GLY A 47 -5.42 -0.86 -11.97
CA GLY A 47 -6.03 -0.80 -10.64
C GLY A 47 -7.23 -1.73 -10.55
N GLU A 48 -8.07 -1.74 -11.60
CA GLU A 48 -9.26 -2.59 -11.67
C GLU A 48 -8.91 -4.09 -11.64
N ILE A 49 -7.87 -4.51 -12.36
CA ILE A 49 -7.43 -5.92 -12.34
C ILE A 49 -6.95 -6.32 -10.94
N MET A 50 -6.22 -5.45 -10.23
CA MET A 50 -5.81 -5.73 -8.86
C MET A 50 -7.02 -5.83 -7.93
N ARG A 51 -8.02 -4.96 -8.11
CA ARG A 51 -9.29 -4.98 -7.35
C ARG A 51 -10.03 -6.30 -7.55
N GLU A 52 -10.23 -6.73 -8.79
CA GLU A 52 -10.88 -8.00 -9.12
C GLU A 52 -10.12 -9.21 -8.56
N GLN A 53 -8.78 -9.19 -8.68
CA GLN A 53 -7.95 -10.26 -8.14
C GLN A 53 -8.06 -10.37 -6.62
N LEU A 54 -8.03 -9.25 -5.88
CA LEU A 54 -8.21 -9.27 -4.43
C LEU A 54 -9.62 -9.73 -4.05
N ALA A 55 -10.67 -9.20 -4.68
CA ALA A 55 -12.05 -9.58 -4.42
C ALA A 55 -12.30 -11.09 -4.64
N ALA A 56 -11.65 -11.69 -5.64
CA ALA A 56 -11.79 -13.12 -5.94
C ALA A 56 -10.93 -14.04 -5.04
N LYS A 57 -9.97 -13.48 -4.30
CA LYS A 57 -8.91 -14.24 -3.62
C LYS A 57 -8.89 -14.04 -2.10
N TRP A 58 -9.46 -12.96 -1.60
CA TRP A 58 -9.48 -12.62 -0.17
C TRP A 58 -10.91 -12.74 0.36
N PRO A 59 -11.11 -13.31 1.55
CA PRO A 59 -12.45 -13.52 2.09
C PRO A 59 -13.05 -12.19 2.56
N ASP A 60 -14.38 -12.07 2.47
CA ASP A 60 -15.12 -10.85 2.86
C ASP A 60 -14.84 -10.41 4.30
N GLN A 61 -14.56 -11.35 5.21
CA GLN A 61 -14.20 -11.05 6.60
C GLN A 61 -12.89 -10.24 6.75
N ILE A 62 -12.00 -10.29 5.75
CA ILE A 62 -10.79 -9.46 5.70
C ILE A 62 -11.07 -8.18 4.91
N LEU A 63 -11.67 -8.30 3.71
CA LEU A 63 -11.91 -7.15 2.83
C LEU A 63 -12.84 -6.10 3.45
N SER A 64 -13.86 -6.53 4.19
CA SER A 64 -14.80 -5.62 4.88
C SER A 64 -14.14 -4.75 5.95
N ARG A 65 -12.92 -5.07 6.39
CA ARG A 65 -12.13 -4.31 7.38
C ARG A 65 -11.21 -3.26 6.74
N LEU A 66 -11.11 -3.22 5.42
CA LEU A 66 -10.22 -2.34 4.69
C LEU A 66 -10.99 -1.28 3.90
N ASP A 67 -10.40 -0.09 3.74
CA ASP A 67 -10.78 0.88 2.69
C ASP A 67 -9.65 0.90 1.65
N LEU A 68 -9.96 0.51 0.41
CA LEU A 68 -8.96 0.26 -0.64
C LEU A 68 -9.23 1.13 -1.85
N PHE A 69 -8.23 1.91 -2.27
CA PHE A 69 -8.31 2.75 -3.47
C PHE A 69 -7.36 2.23 -4.55
N PHE A 70 -7.88 1.92 -5.74
CA PHE A 70 -7.17 1.26 -6.83
C PHE A 70 -6.99 2.19 -8.05
N PRO A 71 -5.94 3.04 -8.08
CA PRO A 71 -5.62 3.86 -9.24
C PRO A 71 -4.94 3.05 -10.35
N ASP A 72 -5.02 3.57 -11.57
CA ASP A 72 -4.13 3.17 -12.66
C ASP A 72 -2.80 3.92 -12.59
N ALA A 73 -1.73 3.23 -12.96
CA ALA A 73 -0.40 3.82 -13.11
C ALA A 73 -0.35 4.82 -14.30
N PRO A 74 0.55 5.82 -14.29
CA PRO A 74 0.50 6.93 -15.24
C PRO A 74 0.96 6.60 -16.66
N PHE A 75 1.63 5.46 -16.89
CA PHE A 75 2.17 5.12 -18.20
C PHE A 75 1.41 3.94 -18.81
N PRO A 76 0.85 4.06 -20.02
CA PRO A 76 0.34 2.91 -20.75
C PRO A 76 1.42 1.84 -20.94
N ALA A 77 1.04 0.57 -20.87
CA ALA A 77 1.95 -0.54 -21.08
C ALA A 77 2.59 -0.47 -22.48
N ALA A 78 3.92 -0.51 -22.52
CA ALA A 78 4.67 -0.41 -23.77
C ALA A 78 4.80 -1.77 -24.50
N GLY A 79 4.30 -2.85 -23.92
CA GLY A 79 4.38 -4.19 -24.50
C GLY A 79 3.34 -5.14 -23.93
N LYS A 80 3.51 -6.43 -24.23
CA LYS A 80 2.56 -7.47 -23.84
C LYS A 80 2.42 -7.58 -22.33
N SER A 81 1.16 -7.72 -21.88
CA SER A 81 0.81 -8.07 -20.52
C SER A 81 0.68 -9.59 -20.36
N GLU A 82 1.10 -10.13 -19.20
CA GLU A 82 0.90 -11.54 -18.87
C GLU A 82 -0.56 -11.88 -18.53
N VAL A 83 -1.38 -10.87 -18.23
CA VAL A 83 -2.80 -11.06 -17.94
C VAL A 83 -3.69 -10.94 -19.19
N ASP A 84 -3.08 -10.72 -20.35
CA ASP A 84 -3.78 -10.59 -21.62
C ASP A 84 -4.49 -11.89 -22.02
N GLY A 85 -5.77 -11.77 -22.39
CA GLY A 85 -6.67 -12.90 -22.64
C GLY A 85 -7.34 -13.48 -21.38
N ILE A 86 -6.95 -13.03 -20.18
CA ILE A 86 -7.65 -13.32 -18.92
C ILE A 86 -8.43 -12.09 -18.47
N PHE A 87 -7.78 -10.93 -18.48
CA PHE A 87 -8.39 -9.63 -18.22
C PHE A 87 -8.30 -8.76 -19.48
N PRO A 88 -9.27 -7.86 -19.74
CA PRO A 88 -9.20 -6.97 -20.88
C PRO A 88 -8.25 -5.77 -20.63
N PRO A 89 -7.65 -5.18 -21.68
CA PRO A 89 -6.93 -3.91 -21.60
C PRO A 89 -7.88 -2.72 -21.27
N PRO A 90 -7.37 -1.54 -20.88
CA PRO A 90 -5.97 -1.08 -20.92
C PRO A 90 -5.10 -1.60 -19.77
N TYR A 91 -3.78 -1.62 -20.02
CA TYR A 91 -2.75 -1.97 -19.05
C TYR A 91 -1.76 -0.82 -18.86
N TYR A 92 -1.17 -0.74 -17.69
CA TYR A 92 -0.31 0.37 -17.27
C TYR A 92 0.95 -0.10 -16.53
N GLU A 93 1.92 0.79 -16.44
CA GLU A 93 3.20 0.61 -15.77
C GLU A 93 3.45 1.84 -14.87
N TRP A 94 3.95 1.63 -13.65
CA TRP A 94 4.34 2.74 -12.78
C TRP A 94 5.60 3.44 -13.27
N TYR A 95 6.55 2.65 -13.76
CA TYR A 95 7.80 3.08 -14.35
C TYR A 95 8.28 1.98 -15.30
N GLN A 96 9.16 2.33 -16.24
CA GLN A 96 9.78 1.37 -17.15
C GLN A 96 11.11 0.88 -16.55
N TYR A 97 11.63 -0.22 -17.07
CA TYR A 97 12.98 -0.68 -16.77
C TYR A 97 13.65 -1.27 -18.01
N ASP A 98 14.97 -1.23 -18.06
CA ASP A 98 15.75 -1.94 -19.08
C ASP A 98 15.83 -3.44 -18.77
N LYS A 99 16.27 -4.24 -19.75
CA LYS A 99 16.32 -5.70 -19.65
C LYS A 99 17.15 -6.21 -18.45
N ASP A 100 18.14 -5.44 -18.02
CA ASP A 100 19.07 -5.81 -16.97
C ASP A 100 18.62 -5.30 -15.57
N PHE A 101 17.54 -4.53 -15.52
CA PHE A 101 16.99 -3.86 -14.33
C PHE A 101 18.03 -2.92 -13.67
N MET A 102 18.75 -2.17 -14.49
CA MET A 102 19.77 -1.22 -14.07
C MET A 102 19.34 0.24 -14.28
N VAL A 103 18.41 0.49 -15.22
CA VAL A 103 17.88 1.82 -15.53
C VAL A 103 16.37 1.79 -15.40
N TYR A 104 15.81 2.80 -14.71
CA TYR A 104 14.37 2.90 -14.45
C TYR A 104 13.78 4.21 -14.98
N PRO A 105 13.48 4.31 -16.29
CA PRO A 105 12.86 5.50 -16.85
C PRO A 105 11.54 5.85 -16.15
N ASN A 106 11.30 7.14 -15.94
CA ASN A 106 10.12 7.71 -15.31
C ASN A 106 9.88 7.31 -13.84
N LEU A 107 10.86 6.73 -13.14
CA LEU A 107 10.72 6.38 -11.72
C LEU A 107 10.42 7.60 -10.83
N ASP A 108 11.06 8.73 -11.12
CA ASP A 108 10.80 10.02 -10.47
C ASP A 108 9.34 10.49 -10.66
N LYS A 109 8.81 10.35 -11.87
CA LYS A 109 7.40 10.65 -12.18
C LYS A 109 6.44 9.67 -11.50
N ALA A 110 6.83 8.41 -11.36
CA ALA A 110 6.07 7.42 -10.62
C ALA A 110 5.92 7.83 -9.15
N PHE A 111 7.02 8.25 -8.51
CA PHE A 111 7.00 8.76 -7.15
C PHE A 111 6.11 9.99 -7.00
N ALA A 112 6.25 10.96 -7.90
CA ALA A 112 5.42 12.17 -7.91
C ALA A 112 3.93 11.82 -8.08
N ARG A 113 3.59 10.90 -8.99
CA ARG A 113 2.20 10.50 -9.21
C ARG A 113 1.56 9.86 -7.97
N VAL A 114 2.32 9.07 -7.21
CA VAL A 114 1.80 8.49 -5.96
C VAL A 114 1.54 9.58 -4.91
N GLU A 115 2.42 10.58 -4.79
CA GLU A 115 2.18 11.73 -3.91
C GLU A 115 0.93 12.51 -4.32
N GLU A 116 0.75 12.80 -5.61
CA GLU A 116 -0.46 13.45 -6.14
C GLU A 116 -1.73 12.67 -5.80
N LEU A 117 -1.73 11.35 -6.02
CA LEU A 117 -2.88 10.49 -5.67
C LEU A 117 -3.19 10.55 -4.16
N MET A 118 -2.15 10.59 -3.32
CA MET A 118 -2.31 10.72 -1.87
C MET A 118 -2.86 12.09 -1.46
N ILE A 119 -2.54 13.16 -2.19
CA ILE A 119 -3.11 14.50 -1.99
C ILE A 119 -4.58 14.53 -2.46
N GLU A 120 -4.86 14.01 -3.65
CA GLU A 120 -6.16 14.07 -4.32
C GLU A 120 -7.23 13.23 -3.60
N HIS A 121 -6.83 12.06 -3.08
CA HIS A 121 -7.77 11.05 -2.60
C HIS A 121 -7.56 10.65 -1.14
N GLY A 122 -6.56 11.21 -0.47
CA GLY A 122 -6.24 10.90 0.93
C GLY A 122 -7.25 11.43 1.95
N PRO A 123 -6.95 11.28 3.26
CA PRO A 123 -5.72 10.70 3.80
C PRO A 123 -5.67 9.18 3.60
N PHE A 124 -4.48 8.66 3.34
CA PHE A 124 -4.17 7.24 3.34
C PHE A 124 -3.31 6.90 4.55
N ASP A 125 -3.54 5.71 5.12
CA ASP A 125 -2.81 5.17 6.25
C ASP A 125 -1.56 4.40 5.82
N GLY A 126 -1.64 3.79 4.63
CA GLY A 126 -0.64 2.87 4.14
C GLY A 126 -0.66 2.69 2.63
N LEU A 127 0.31 1.94 2.15
CA LEU A 127 0.38 1.51 0.75
C LEU A 127 0.22 -0.01 0.68
N MET A 128 -0.56 -0.48 -0.28
CA MET A 128 -0.69 -1.90 -0.61
C MET A 128 -0.15 -2.09 -2.02
N GLY A 129 0.82 -2.96 -2.23
CA GLY A 129 1.45 -3.13 -3.55
C GLY A 129 1.55 -4.57 -3.97
N PHE A 130 1.40 -4.83 -5.27
CA PHE A 130 1.76 -6.10 -5.91
C PHE A 130 2.91 -5.91 -6.90
N SER A 131 3.93 -6.78 -6.89
CA SER A 131 5.02 -6.80 -7.87
C SER A 131 5.70 -5.43 -8.04
N GLN A 132 5.62 -4.80 -9.21
CA GLN A 132 6.12 -3.44 -9.44
C GLN A 132 5.54 -2.41 -8.44
N GLY A 133 4.24 -2.49 -8.13
CA GLY A 133 3.61 -1.65 -7.13
C GLY A 133 4.12 -1.92 -5.72
N ALA A 134 4.48 -3.18 -5.40
CA ALA A 134 5.12 -3.52 -4.13
C ALA A 134 6.52 -2.90 -3.99
N ILE A 135 7.35 -3.00 -5.05
CA ILE A 135 8.68 -2.38 -5.09
C ILE A 135 8.57 -0.86 -4.91
N LEU A 136 7.60 -0.24 -5.59
CA LEU A 136 7.34 1.20 -5.49
C LEU A 136 6.91 1.63 -4.09
N SER A 137 5.98 0.88 -3.46
CA SER A 137 5.53 1.15 -2.09
C SER A 137 6.67 1.14 -1.08
N VAL A 138 7.54 0.14 -1.16
CA VAL A 138 8.71 0.00 -0.28
C VAL A 138 9.69 1.16 -0.48
N ALA A 139 9.97 1.52 -1.74
CA ALA A 139 10.87 2.63 -2.05
C ALA A 139 10.33 3.99 -1.56
N LEU A 140 9.03 4.24 -1.74
CA LEU A 140 8.38 5.45 -1.27
C LEU A 140 8.43 5.57 0.26
N ALA A 141 8.19 4.49 0.99
CA ALA A 141 8.32 4.47 2.44
C ALA A 141 9.77 4.78 2.88
N GLY A 142 10.76 4.15 2.25
CA GLY A 142 12.18 4.41 2.53
C GLY A 142 12.59 5.86 2.25
N LEU A 143 12.14 6.44 1.14
CA LEU A 143 12.38 7.84 0.80
C LEU A 143 11.65 8.81 1.74
N GLN A 144 10.43 8.50 2.17
CA GLN A 144 9.66 9.33 3.08
C GLN A 144 10.34 9.42 4.46
N CYS A 145 10.94 8.34 4.96
CA CYS A 145 11.76 8.35 6.18
C CYS A 145 12.93 9.35 6.13
N LYS A 146 13.36 9.78 4.93
CA LYS A 146 14.40 10.80 4.72
C LYS A 146 13.86 12.16 4.30
N GLY A 147 12.54 12.31 4.17
CA GLY A 147 11.92 13.53 3.64
C GLY A 147 12.26 13.78 2.16
N LEU A 148 12.46 12.71 1.38
CA LEU A 148 12.82 12.79 -0.05
C LEU A 148 11.65 12.49 -1.01
N ALA A 149 10.59 11.87 -0.52
CA ALA A 149 9.34 11.63 -1.24
C ALA A 149 8.18 11.66 -0.24
N LEU A 150 6.94 11.83 -0.73
CA LEU A 150 5.74 11.91 0.11
C LEU A 150 5.88 12.95 1.23
N THR A 151 6.46 14.11 0.89
CA THR A 151 6.81 15.19 1.81
C THR A 151 5.64 16.10 2.14
N THR A 152 4.59 16.10 1.32
CA THR A 152 3.40 16.94 1.50
C THR A 152 2.16 16.16 1.93
N VAL A 153 2.32 14.88 2.28
CA VAL A 153 1.24 13.99 2.72
C VAL A 153 1.57 13.36 4.07
N PRO A 154 0.57 12.86 4.83
CA PRO A 154 0.84 12.16 6.08
C PRO A 154 1.81 10.99 5.91
N LYS A 155 2.52 10.64 7.00
CA LYS A 155 3.45 9.51 7.03
C LYS A 155 2.71 8.21 6.69
N VAL A 156 3.26 7.45 5.76
CA VAL A 156 2.87 6.04 5.51
C VAL A 156 3.26 5.23 6.75
N ARG A 157 2.28 4.63 7.40
CA ARG A 157 2.48 3.86 8.65
C ARG A 157 2.54 2.37 8.42
N TRP A 158 1.81 1.88 7.41
CA TRP A 158 1.67 0.46 7.14
C TRP A 158 1.89 0.11 5.67
N LEU A 159 2.54 -1.02 5.45
CA LEU A 159 2.74 -1.59 4.12
C LEU A 159 2.12 -2.98 4.02
N VAL A 160 1.42 -3.24 2.92
CA VAL A 160 1.02 -4.60 2.51
C VAL A 160 1.71 -4.92 1.19
N ILE A 161 2.68 -5.84 1.23
CA ILE A 161 3.63 -6.13 0.15
C ILE A 161 3.36 -7.52 -0.39
N MET A 162 2.97 -7.62 -1.66
CA MET A 162 2.73 -8.90 -2.34
C MET A 162 3.73 -9.08 -3.47
N GLY A 163 4.61 -10.09 -3.38
CA GLY A 163 5.65 -10.31 -4.39
C GLY A 163 6.61 -9.13 -4.54
N GLY A 164 7.00 -8.51 -3.43
CA GLY A 164 7.90 -7.35 -3.40
C GLY A 164 9.39 -7.72 -3.53
N ALA A 165 10.19 -6.71 -3.88
CA ALA A 165 11.64 -6.78 -3.95
C ALA A 165 12.25 -5.39 -3.75
N MET A 166 13.57 -5.34 -3.58
CA MET A 166 14.34 -4.09 -3.68
C MET A 166 14.66 -3.79 -5.15
N PHE A 167 14.86 -2.51 -5.47
CA PHE A 167 15.53 -2.14 -6.73
C PHE A 167 16.89 -2.84 -6.86
N LYS A 168 17.21 -3.32 -8.06
CA LYS A 168 18.42 -4.10 -8.33
C LYS A 168 19.64 -3.21 -8.54
N ALA A 169 19.46 -2.06 -9.20
CA ALA A 169 20.56 -1.13 -9.45
C ALA A 169 21.09 -0.57 -8.11
N PRO A 170 22.39 -0.76 -7.79
CA PRO A 170 22.96 -0.33 -6.51
C PRO A 170 22.75 1.16 -6.23
N GLU A 171 22.98 2.03 -7.22
CA GLU A 171 22.82 3.48 -7.08
C GLU A 171 21.38 3.89 -6.72
N VAL A 172 20.39 3.17 -7.26
CA VAL A 172 18.98 3.42 -6.95
C VAL A 172 18.65 2.86 -5.56
N ALA A 173 19.10 1.64 -5.27
CA ALA A 173 18.88 1.00 -3.97
C ALA A 173 19.50 1.81 -2.82
N GLU A 174 20.73 2.30 -2.96
CA GLU A 174 21.39 3.16 -1.96
C GLU A 174 20.62 4.46 -1.72
N ARG A 175 20.05 5.04 -2.78
CA ARG A 175 19.27 6.28 -2.70
C ARG A 175 17.92 6.06 -1.99
N VAL A 176 17.23 4.96 -2.29
CA VAL A 176 15.87 4.72 -1.78
C VAL A 176 15.85 3.97 -0.45
N TYR A 177 16.92 3.23 -0.11
CA TYR A 177 17.03 2.41 1.10
C TYR A 177 18.32 2.71 1.90
N PRO A 178 18.52 3.94 2.40
CA PRO A 178 19.69 4.27 3.21
C PRO A 178 19.63 3.74 4.65
N SER A 179 18.46 3.28 5.11
CA SER A 179 18.24 2.70 6.44
C SER A 179 17.04 1.76 6.42
N LYS A 180 16.78 1.06 7.53
CA LYS A 180 15.54 0.29 7.70
C LYS A 180 14.30 1.17 7.48
N ILE A 181 13.24 0.52 7.00
CA ILE A 181 11.96 1.14 6.69
C ILE A 181 11.12 1.16 7.97
N ASP A 182 10.82 2.38 8.43
CA ASP A 182 10.07 2.64 9.66
C ASP A 182 8.55 2.60 9.39
N CYS A 183 8.07 1.41 9.00
CA CYS A 183 6.66 1.08 8.78
C CYS A 183 6.40 -0.36 9.25
N ALA A 184 5.29 -0.59 9.95
CA ALA A 184 4.82 -1.95 10.19
C ALA A 184 4.38 -2.56 8.84
N SER A 185 4.73 -3.83 8.60
CA SER A 185 4.56 -4.42 7.27
C SER A 185 4.02 -5.85 7.30
N LEU A 186 3.18 -6.15 6.33
CA LEU A 186 2.67 -7.49 6.01
C LEU A 186 3.19 -7.90 4.64
N HIS A 187 3.89 -9.02 4.57
CA HIS A 187 4.52 -9.53 3.34
C HIS A 187 3.92 -10.86 2.94
N PHE A 188 3.50 -10.95 1.68
CA PHE A 188 3.09 -12.19 1.04
C PHE A 188 4.19 -12.70 0.12
N ILE A 189 4.67 -13.91 0.41
CA ILE A 189 5.78 -14.55 -0.31
C ILE A 189 5.31 -15.88 -0.90
N GLY A 190 5.36 -15.98 -2.24
CA GLY A 190 5.04 -17.21 -2.96
C GLY A 190 6.22 -18.16 -3.02
N GLU A 191 6.02 -19.43 -2.65
CA GLU A 191 7.09 -20.44 -2.65
C GLU A 191 7.63 -20.77 -4.04
N LYS A 192 6.85 -20.51 -5.09
CA LYS A 192 7.24 -20.68 -6.50
C LYS A 192 7.47 -19.35 -7.21
N ASP A 193 7.47 -18.24 -6.47
CA ASP A 193 7.67 -16.90 -7.04
C ASP A 193 9.14 -16.74 -7.46
N PHE A 194 9.38 -16.25 -8.67
CA PHE A 194 10.74 -15.96 -9.14
C PHE A 194 11.40 -14.82 -8.32
N LEU A 195 10.60 -13.96 -7.68
CA LEU A 195 11.06 -12.95 -6.73
C LEU A 195 11.17 -13.46 -5.29
N ARG A 196 10.87 -14.74 -4.98
CA ARG A 196 10.84 -15.25 -3.60
C ARG A 196 12.09 -14.86 -2.79
N ARG A 197 13.28 -15.16 -3.34
CA ARG A 197 14.56 -14.84 -2.68
C ARG A 197 14.76 -13.34 -2.48
N ASN A 198 14.26 -12.51 -3.40
CA ASN A 198 14.33 -11.06 -3.30
C ASN A 198 13.37 -10.54 -2.22
N GLY A 199 12.15 -11.08 -2.16
CA GLY A 199 11.18 -10.79 -1.11
C GLY A 199 11.65 -11.23 0.28
N GLU A 200 12.33 -12.38 0.39
CA GLU A 200 12.93 -12.82 1.65
C GLU A 200 14.05 -11.90 2.14
N LYS A 201 14.94 -11.46 1.24
CA LYS A 201 15.97 -10.47 1.56
C LYS A 201 15.39 -9.11 1.94
N LEU A 202 14.27 -8.73 1.32
CA LEU A 202 13.58 -7.48 1.63
C LEU A 202 13.13 -7.43 3.11
N LEU A 203 12.83 -8.57 3.74
CA LEU A 203 12.41 -8.63 5.15
C LEU A 203 13.47 -8.06 6.12
N GLU A 204 14.75 -8.16 5.78
CA GLU A 204 15.87 -7.65 6.62
C GLU A 204 15.81 -6.12 6.82
N TRP A 205 15.05 -5.42 5.97
CA TRP A 205 14.88 -3.97 5.97
C TRP A 205 13.72 -3.49 6.85
N PHE A 206 13.02 -4.40 7.53
CA PHE A 206 11.92 -4.10 8.43
C PHE A 206 12.25 -4.54 9.85
N ASP A 207 11.72 -3.81 10.84
CA ASP A 207 11.72 -4.22 12.24
C ASP A 207 10.41 -4.98 12.50
N ASP A 208 10.50 -6.31 12.59
CA ASP A 208 9.36 -7.25 12.80
C ASP A 208 8.30 -7.31 11.67
N PRO A 209 8.69 -7.69 10.42
CA PRO A 209 7.71 -7.87 9.36
C PRO A 209 6.81 -9.09 9.62
N VAL A 210 5.49 -8.92 9.47
CA VAL A 210 4.55 -10.04 9.43
C VAL A 210 4.64 -10.73 8.08
N VAL A 211 4.85 -12.05 8.07
CA VAL A 211 5.02 -12.81 6.82
C VAL A 211 3.95 -13.88 6.68
N VAL A 212 3.31 -13.92 5.52
CA VAL A 212 2.40 -14.97 5.06
C VAL A 212 2.99 -15.63 3.82
N ARG A 213 3.17 -16.95 3.86
CA ARG A 213 3.71 -17.73 2.74
C ARG A 213 2.58 -18.47 2.04
N HIS A 214 2.69 -18.64 0.72
CA HIS A 214 1.70 -19.38 -0.06
C HIS A 214 2.36 -20.25 -1.15
N ALA A 215 1.72 -21.35 -1.53
CA ALA A 215 2.33 -22.36 -2.44
C ALA A 215 2.42 -21.95 -3.93
N LYS A 216 1.98 -20.74 -4.29
CA LYS A 216 1.85 -20.27 -5.69
C LYS A 216 3.10 -19.49 -6.16
N GLY A 217 3.12 -19.18 -7.45
CA GLY A 217 4.14 -18.32 -8.07
C GLY A 217 3.84 -16.84 -7.90
N HIS A 218 4.31 -16.03 -8.85
CA HIS A 218 4.14 -14.58 -8.85
C HIS A 218 2.70 -14.16 -9.16
N THR A 219 1.87 -14.02 -8.12
CA THR A 219 0.45 -13.69 -8.26
C THR A 219 -0.06 -13.00 -7.00
N VAL A 220 -1.11 -12.18 -7.10
CA VAL A 220 -1.85 -11.72 -5.90
C VAL A 220 -2.25 -12.97 -5.10
N PRO A 221 -1.91 -13.06 -3.80
CA PRO A 221 -2.09 -14.25 -3.00
C PRO A 221 -3.58 -14.54 -2.78
N ARG A 222 -3.93 -15.82 -2.73
CA ARG A 222 -5.21 -16.27 -2.19
C ARG A 222 -5.07 -16.42 -0.68
N LEU A 223 -6.06 -15.92 0.05
CA LEU A 223 -6.21 -16.09 1.49
C LEU A 223 -7.28 -17.14 1.75
N ASP A 224 -6.90 -18.41 1.65
CA ASP A 224 -7.77 -19.57 1.81
C ASP A 224 -7.31 -20.55 2.91
N GLU A 225 -6.18 -20.28 3.54
CA GLU A 225 -5.67 -21.03 4.69
C GLU A 225 -5.99 -20.30 6.00
N ASP A 226 -6.56 -21.00 6.98
CA ASP A 226 -6.99 -20.41 8.27
C ASP A 226 -5.84 -19.69 8.99
N GLU A 227 -4.63 -20.26 9.01
CA GLU A 227 -3.45 -19.63 9.61
C GLU A 227 -3.10 -18.30 8.92
N SER A 228 -3.16 -18.27 7.58
CA SER A 228 -2.89 -17.07 6.80
C SER A 228 -3.94 -15.99 7.05
N ILE A 229 -5.22 -16.38 7.12
CA ILE A 229 -6.33 -15.48 7.41
C ILE A 229 -6.19 -14.90 8.83
N GLU A 230 -5.89 -15.74 9.83
CA GLU A 230 -5.69 -15.33 11.21
C GLU A 230 -4.53 -14.34 11.33
N ARG A 231 -3.40 -14.62 10.69
CA ARG A 231 -2.23 -13.73 10.68
C ARG A 231 -2.56 -12.35 10.10
N VAL A 232 -3.30 -12.30 8.99
CA VAL A 232 -3.75 -11.03 8.41
C VAL A 232 -4.75 -10.33 9.33
N ALA A 233 -5.69 -11.07 9.92
CA ALA A 233 -6.67 -10.52 10.85
C ALA A 233 -6.01 -9.93 12.12
N GLU A 234 -4.94 -10.54 12.63
CA GLU A 234 -4.13 -10.01 13.73
C GLU A 234 -3.40 -8.73 13.34
N PHE A 235 -2.78 -8.71 12.15
CA PHE A 235 -2.14 -7.50 11.63
C PHE A 235 -3.15 -6.34 11.52
N LEU A 236 -4.32 -6.58 10.94
CA LEU A 236 -5.38 -5.56 10.84
C LEU A 236 -5.92 -5.13 12.20
N ARG A 237 -6.02 -6.05 13.17
CA ARG A 237 -6.46 -5.71 14.54
C ARG A 237 -5.52 -4.72 15.21
N LYS A 238 -4.19 -4.94 15.09
CA LYS A 238 -3.18 -3.99 15.60
C LYS A 238 -3.34 -2.61 14.96
N ILE A 239 -3.57 -2.56 13.65
CA ILE A 239 -3.84 -1.30 12.94
C ILE A 239 -5.10 -0.62 13.48
N GLU A 240 -6.21 -1.35 13.58
CA GLU A 240 -7.48 -0.83 14.08
C GLU A 240 -7.38 -0.34 15.53
N ASP A 241 -6.60 -1.00 16.38
CA ASP A 241 -6.32 -0.57 17.76
C ASP A 241 -5.53 0.75 17.77
N GLU A 242 -4.52 0.91 16.91
CA GLU A 242 -3.77 2.16 16.77
C GLU A 242 -4.57 3.29 16.08
N LEU A 243 -5.64 2.95 15.38
CA LEU A 243 -6.54 3.90 14.71
C LEU A 243 -7.75 4.28 15.55
N ALA A 244 -8.03 3.54 16.61
CA ALA A 244 -9.08 3.88 17.55
C ALA A 244 -8.82 5.30 18.09
N PRO A 245 -9.85 6.16 18.19
CA PRO A 245 -9.73 7.40 18.94
C PRO A 245 -9.22 7.02 20.32
N GLY A 246 -8.00 7.46 20.66
CA GLY A 246 -7.47 7.19 21.98
C GLY A 246 -8.48 7.73 22.99
N ASP A 247 -8.89 6.91 23.96
CA ASP A 247 -9.43 7.45 25.21
C ASP A 247 -8.52 8.61 25.56
N ALA A 248 -9.09 9.82 25.57
CA ALA A 248 -8.42 10.96 26.14
C ALA A 248 -7.89 10.45 27.47
N LYS A 249 -6.56 10.40 27.62
CA LYS A 249 -5.96 10.22 28.93
C LYS A 249 -6.43 11.43 29.73
N ILE A 250 -7.60 11.30 30.35
CA ILE A 250 -8.06 12.20 31.37
C ILE A 250 -7.06 11.95 32.48
N ALA A 251 -6.02 12.78 32.52
CA ALA A 251 -5.26 12.98 33.73
C ALA A 251 -6.24 13.63 34.72
N ILE A 252 -7.07 12.80 35.35
CA ILE A 252 -7.71 13.14 36.60
C ILE A 252 -6.56 13.17 37.60
N ASN A 253 -5.95 14.34 37.78
CA ASN A 253 -5.16 14.60 38.96
C ASN A 253 -6.14 14.67 40.14
N ALA A 254 -6.49 13.49 40.65
CA ALA A 254 -7.02 13.34 41.99
C ALA A 254 -5.82 13.36 42.96
N SER A 255 -5.59 14.52 43.58
CA SER A 255 -5.09 14.56 44.94
C SER A 255 -5.75 15.74 45.64
N GLU A 256 -6.82 15.43 46.35
CA GLU A 256 -7.37 16.27 47.42
C GLU A 256 -6.41 16.31 48.62
N GLU A 257 -6.68 17.31 49.46
CA GLU A 257 -6.35 17.49 50.88
C GLU A 257 -5.07 18.24 51.26
N GLY A 258 -5.29 19.39 51.91
CA GLY A 258 -4.25 20.18 52.54
C GLY A 258 -4.74 21.51 53.11
N ILE A 259 -5.75 21.47 53.98
CA ILE A 259 -6.19 22.56 54.86
C ILE A 259 -4.98 23.23 55.53
N CYS A 260 -4.91 24.56 55.50
CA CYS A 260 -4.24 25.30 56.57
C CYS A 260 -4.95 26.64 56.84
N ALA A 261 -5.59 26.70 58.00
CA ALA A 261 -6.01 27.92 58.65
C ALA A 261 -4.82 28.53 59.41
N SER A 262 -4.60 29.84 59.23
CA SER A 262 -4.27 30.83 60.26
C SER A 262 -4.16 32.20 59.63
#